data_AF-A0A7J8QZX2-F1
#
_entry.id   AF-A0A7J8QZX2-F1
#
_cell.length_a   1.000
_cell.length_b   1.000
_cell.length_c   1.000
_cell.angle_alpha   90.00
_cell.angle_beta   90.00
_cell.angle_gamma   90.00
#
_symmetry.space_group_name_H-M   'P 1'
#
loop_
_entity.id
_entity.type
_entity.pdbx_description
1 polymer ?
#
loop_
_entity_poly.entity_id
_entity_poly.type
_entity_poly.pdbx_seq_one_letter_code
_entity_poly.pdbx_strand_id
1 'polypeptide(L)' 'MLKAKPNLESRIRTLKRDWAIVYDMLSRKDNSDFGWDEHKQLVVAEDVVWNSYISVR' A
#
# COMPACT_ATOMS: atom_id res chain seq x y z
N MET A 1 7.52 -29.89 -11.43
CA MET A 1 6.24 -29.18 -11.69
C MET A 1 6.04 -28.15 -10.59
N LEU A 2 6.23 -26.86 -10.89
CA LEU A 2 5.83 -25.78 -9.98
C LEU A 2 4.33 -25.94 -9.75
N LYS A 3 3.91 -26.27 -8.53
CA LYS A 3 2.49 -26.41 -8.20
C LYS A 3 1.85 -25.03 -8.39
N ALA A 4 1.07 -24.88 -9.46
CA ALA A 4 0.44 -23.63 -9.87
C ALA A 4 -0.69 -23.14 -8.94
N LYS A 5 -1.07 -23.90 -7.90
CA LYS A 5 -2.09 -23.52 -6.92
C LYS A 5 -1.52 -22.79 -5.69
N PRO A 6 -0.52 -23.35 -4.96
CA PRO A 6 0.07 -22.67 -3.80
C PRO A 6 0.73 -21.32 -4.11
N ASN A 7 1.33 -21.17 -5.29
CA ASN A 7 1.92 -19.89 -5.71
C ASN A 7 0.85 -18.82 -6.00
N LEU A 8 -0.32 -19.20 -6.52
CA LEU A 8 -1.44 -18.26 -6.71
C LEU A 8 -2.02 -17.80 -5.37
N GLU A 9 -2.22 -18.72 -4.42
CA GLU A 9 -2.71 -18.39 -3.08
C GLU A 9 -1.75 -17.45 -2.35
N SER A 10 -0.45 -17.71 -2.45
CA SER A 10 0.59 -16.83 -1.89
C SER A 10 0.53 -15.44 -2.51
N ARG A 11 0.42 -15.34 -3.84
CA ARG A 11 0.32 -14.07 -4.56
C ARG A 11 -0.94 -13.28 -4.18
N ILE A 12 -2.09 -13.94 -4.09
CA ILE A 12 -3.34 -13.30 -3.64
C ILE A 12 -3.20 -12.76 -2.22
N ARG A 13 -2.55 -13.52 -1.33
CA ARG A 13 -2.30 -13.08 0.06
C ARG A 13 -1.43 -11.82 0.11
N THR A 14 -0.37 -11.78 -0.70
CA THR A 14 0.49 -10.59 -0.82
C THR A 14 -0.31 -9.40 -1.35
N LEU A 15 -1.05 -9.57 -2.45
CA LEU A 15 -1.86 -8.50 -3.04
C LEU A 15 -2.90 -7.93 -2.05
N LYS A 16 -3.56 -8.78 -1.26
CA LYS A 16 -4.49 -8.33 -0.22
C LYS A 16 -3.82 -7.51 0.87
N ARG A 17 -2.59 -7.88 1.27
CA ARG A 17 -1.81 -7.12 2.25
C ARG A 17 -1.38 -5.76 1.69
N ASP A 18 -0.84 -5.74 0.48
CA ASP A 18 -0.38 -4.51 -0.17
C ASP A 18 -1.56 -3.55 -0.40
N TRP A 19 -2.70 -4.07 -0.86
CA TRP A 19 -3.93 -3.29 -1.01
C TRP A 19 -4.40 -2.68 0.31
N ALA A 20 -4.40 -3.46 1.40
CA ALA A 20 -4.82 -2.94 2.71
C ALA A 20 -3.91 -1.82 3.21
N ILE A 21 -2.60 -1.89 2.94
CA ILE A 21 -1.65 -0.82 3.29
C ILE A 21 -1.94 0.45 2.50
N VAL A 22 -2.11 0.33 1.18
CA VAL A 22 -2.43 1.48 0.31
C VAL A 22 -3.79 2.08 0.70
N TYR A 23 -4.78 1.24 0.97
CA TYR A 23 -6.09 1.70 1.41
C TYR A 23 -6.02 2.45 2.74
N ASP A 24 -5.29 1.93 3.72
CA ASP A 24 -5.07 2.62 5.01
C ASP A 24 -4.39 3.98 4.83
N MET A 25 -3.34 4.04 4.00
CA MET A 25 -2.67 5.30 3.67
C MET A 25 -3.64 6.33 3.09
N LEU A 26 -4.51 5.93 2.16
CA LEU A 26 -5.42 6.85 1.46
C LEU A 26 -6.73 7.15 2.20
N SER A 27 -7.18 6.26 3.09
CA SER A 27 -8.51 6.33 3.72
C SER A 27 -8.51 6.89 5.15
N ARG A 28 -7.32 7.12 5.73
CA ARG A 28 -7.21 7.67 7.08
C ARG A 28 -7.91 9.03 7.14
N LYS A 29 -8.95 9.13 7.99
CA LYS A 29 -9.93 10.22 8.01
C LYS A 29 -9.27 11.59 8.23
N ASP A 30 -9.83 12.58 7.55
CA ASP A 30 -9.64 14.02 7.73
C ASP A 30 -8.22 14.54 7.39
N ASN A 31 -7.82 14.37 6.13
CA ASN A 31 -6.50 14.73 5.56
C ASN A 31 -5.46 13.62 5.71
N SER A 32 -5.70 12.50 5.04
CA SER A 32 -4.55 11.70 4.61
C SER A 32 -3.65 12.61 3.78
N ASP A 33 -2.49 12.96 4.32
CA ASP A 33 -1.46 13.71 3.59
C ASP A 33 -0.79 12.83 2.50
N PHE A 34 -1.30 11.60 2.31
CA PHE A 34 -0.99 10.71 1.21
C PHE A 34 -2.01 10.90 0.08
N GLY A 35 -1.49 11.19 -1.11
CA GLY A 35 -2.23 11.20 -2.36
C GLY A 35 -1.95 9.96 -3.22
N TRP A 36 -2.71 9.83 -4.29
CA TRP A 36 -2.49 8.84 -5.35
C TRP A 36 -2.10 9.56 -6.65
N ASP A 37 -0.95 9.19 -7.21
CA ASP A 37 -0.51 9.66 -8.53
C ASP A 37 -1.12 8.75 -9.59
N GLU A 38 -2.15 9.24 -10.28
CA GLU A 38 -2.85 8.48 -11.33
C GLU A 38 -1.95 8.14 -12.54
N HIS A 39 -0.89 8.90 -12.80
CA HIS A 39 0.00 8.64 -13.92
C HIS A 39 1.04 7.58 -13.58
N LYS A 40 1.57 7.61 -12.36
CA LYS A 40 2.56 6.64 -11.89
C LYS A 40 1.96 5.40 -11.25
N GLN A 41 0.66 5.45 -10.89
CA GLN A 41 -0.04 4.42 -10.13
C GLN A 41 0.68 4.12 -8.80
N LEU A 42 1.00 5.18 -8.05
CA LEU A 42 1.76 5.11 -6.79
C LEU A 42 1.17 6.05 -5.73
N VAL A 43 1.37 5.69 -4.46
CA VAL A 43 1.12 6.59 -3.33
C VAL A 43 2.21 7.65 -3.29
N VAL A 44 1.82 8.91 -3.13
CA VAL A 44 2.72 10.07 -3.06
C VAL A 44 2.41 10.89 -1.83
N ALA A 45 3.44 11.49 -1.23
CA ALA A 45 3.32 12.41 -0.10
C ALA A 45 4.63 13.20 0.04
N GLU A 46 4.62 14.26 0.83
CA GLU A 46 5.84 14.96 1.22
C GLU A 46 6.74 14.08 2.10
N ASP A 47 8.05 14.34 2.10
CA ASP A 47 9.02 13.56 2.89
C ASP A 47 8.68 13.57 4.38
N VAL A 48 8.17 14.69 4.91
CA VAL A 48 7.76 14.80 6.32
C VAL A 48 6.62 13.83 6.67
N VAL A 49 5.69 13.61 5.74
CA VAL A 49 4.56 12.68 5.88
C VAL A 49 5.07 11.25 5.87
N TRP A 50 5.96 10.91 4.92
CA TRP A 50 6.61 9.60 4.88
C TRP A 50 7.40 9.29 6.16
N ASN A 51 8.19 10.23 6.64
CA ASN A 51 8.98 10.09 7.86
C ASN A 51 8.09 9.89 9.10
N SER A 52 6.99 10.63 9.20
CA SER A 52 5.99 10.47 10.26
C SER A 52 5.34 9.08 10.21
N TYR A 53 4.93 8.62 9.02
CA TYR A 53 4.26 7.32 8.88
C TYR A 53 5.17 6.12 9.20
N ILE A 54 6.44 6.18 8.77
CA ILE A 54 7.41 5.10 8.98
C ILE A 54 7.91 5.08 10.43
N SER A 55 8.08 6.24 11.07
CA SER A 55 8.57 6.31 12.46
C SER A 55 7.57 5.84 13.52
N VAL A 56 6.27 5.80 13.18
CA VAL A 56 5.19 5.36 14.08
C VAL A 56 4.86 3.86 13.93
N ARG A 57 5.45 3.19 12.94
CA ARG A 57 5.33 1.73 12.72
C ARG A 57 6.49 0.96 13.33
#